data_AF-A0A521U515-F1
#
_entry.id   AF-A0A521U515-F1
#
_cell.length_a   1.000
_cell.length_b   1.000
_cell.length_c   1.000
_cell.angle_alpha   90.00
_cell.angle_beta   90.00
_cell.angle_gamma   90.00
#
_symmetry.space_group_name_H-M   'P 1'
#
loop_
_entity.id
_entity.type
_entity.pdbx_description
1 polymer ?
#
loop_
_entity_poly.entity_id
_entity_poly.type
_entity_poly.pdbx_seq_one_letter_code
_entity_poly.pdbx_strand_id
1 'polypeptide(L)'
;MDAPIRAASLRFTRVDPSRWPKAVRTLVALGFNAIDLPLVWREYVAADGSPDEVRLAHDLAGLLRIIADAGARAVLRLGPWPTADVEGLGVPDGVLGDPSVRSQTRRRNPRWVSDHLRVVPLPSLRSETYNAAARRWIGTAVQAALAGSPSPEVIARVLVGHGAPTLLRDAPDDIDASGLDPAVVDAAEAEAEGTVGFLLGLSAIAREAGAPEGSLRLVIQGDPLASSAAARLAGTDGLAWSAPPTRAGVRAIWRDARLATTLSHGHHLDLHAGHAPMQAPSRATDALDVARIALGAGARDITVLHGCSGGDWVGAILDEQGEPRLAASRWQALLSWAASLPQGVERGRRIGRDPAAIARARGAAVFGALPLSWLSRWGFSLDELSSAPVGTDALETAATAAGEAWAPTFTQDGKDDESAAVALDPAAGAMVRAVDTAEGRAWVLASVGLATVAAAVGGAACAVEPGAVVVLRDEERAGG
;
A
#
# COMPACT_ATOMS: atom_id res chain seq x y z
N MET A 1 13.61 6.17 -24.24
CA MET A 1 12.97 5.89 -22.93
C MET A 1 11.59 5.36 -23.21
N ASP A 2 11.25 4.20 -22.65
CA ASP A 2 9.92 3.61 -22.80
C ASP A 2 8.85 4.55 -22.27
N ALA A 3 7.66 4.50 -22.88
CA ALA A 3 6.51 5.23 -22.36
C ALA A 3 6.18 4.77 -20.93
N PRO A 4 5.86 5.71 -20.01
CA PRO A 4 5.45 5.39 -18.64
C PRO A 4 4.34 4.35 -18.58
N ILE A 5 4.38 3.45 -17.61
CA ILE A 5 3.35 2.42 -17.40
C ILE A 5 2.20 3.00 -16.58
N ARG A 6 1.00 2.95 -17.14
CA ARG A 6 -0.24 3.29 -16.46
C ARG A 6 -1.16 2.09 -16.58
N ALA A 7 -1.04 1.21 -15.60
CA ALA A 7 -1.79 -0.02 -15.56
C ALA A 7 -3.07 0.14 -14.74
N ALA A 8 -4.10 -0.60 -15.12
CA ALA A 8 -5.26 -0.86 -14.28
C ALA A 8 -5.33 -2.36 -14.00
N SER A 9 -5.56 -2.74 -12.75
CA SER A 9 -5.63 -4.16 -12.40
C SER A 9 -6.95 -4.80 -12.82
N LEU A 10 -6.86 -5.97 -13.45
CA LEU A 10 -7.98 -6.81 -13.84
C LEU A 10 -7.84 -8.16 -13.13
N ARG A 11 -8.70 -8.44 -12.15
CA ARG A 11 -8.84 -9.78 -11.53
C ARG A 11 -9.60 -10.71 -12.48
N PHE A 12 -8.95 -11.07 -13.58
CA PHE A 12 -9.58 -11.77 -14.71
C PHE A 12 -10.16 -13.13 -14.32
N THR A 13 -9.63 -13.82 -13.32
CA THR A 13 -10.19 -15.06 -12.77
C THR A 13 -11.56 -14.89 -12.10
N ARG A 14 -11.94 -13.65 -11.76
CA ARG A 14 -13.24 -13.28 -11.20
C ARG A 14 -14.16 -12.62 -12.23
N VAL A 15 -13.70 -12.45 -13.46
CA VAL A 15 -14.48 -11.87 -14.56
C VAL A 15 -14.75 -12.96 -15.57
N ASP A 16 -16.00 -13.09 -16.00
CA ASP A 16 -16.37 -14.05 -17.05
C ASP A 16 -15.45 -13.86 -18.30
N PRO A 17 -14.82 -14.92 -18.82
CA PRO A 17 -13.88 -14.80 -19.95
C PRO A 17 -14.46 -14.09 -21.18
N SER A 18 -15.76 -14.20 -21.44
CA SER A 18 -16.43 -13.50 -22.54
C SER A 18 -16.41 -11.97 -22.38
N ARG A 19 -16.19 -11.47 -21.15
CA ARG A 19 -16.16 -10.05 -20.80
C ARG A 19 -14.75 -9.48 -20.80
N TRP A 20 -13.69 -10.30 -20.79
CA TRP A 20 -12.30 -9.80 -20.80
C TRP A 20 -12.03 -8.80 -21.93
N PRO A 21 -12.42 -9.05 -23.21
CA PRO A 21 -12.16 -8.10 -24.29
C PRO A 21 -12.82 -6.74 -24.05
N LYS A 22 -14.03 -6.72 -23.47
CA LYS A 22 -14.73 -5.48 -23.15
C LYS A 22 -14.05 -4.74 -22.01
N ALA A 23 -13.70 -5.43 -20.92
CA ALA A 23 -13.03 -4.81 -19.78
C ALA A 23 -11.69 -4.17 -20.19
N VAL A 24 -10.86 -4.91 -20.94
CA VAL A 24 -9.57 -4.42 -21.44
C VAL A 24 -9.75 -3.20 -22.33
N ARG A 25 -10.61 -3.26 -23.35
CA ARG A 25 -10.85 -2.11 -24.24
C ARG A 25 -11.39 -0.89 -23.50
N THR A 26 -12.23 -1.09 -22.50
CA THR A 26 -12.80 -0.01 -21.70
C THR A 26 -11.73 0.66 -20.85
N LEU A 27 -10.86 -0.10 -20.18
CA LEU A 27 -9.72 0.46 -19.44
C LEU A 27 -8.77 1.23 -20.38
N VAL A 28 -8.48 0.69 -21.56
CA VAL A 28 -7.66 1.41 -22.56
C VAL A 28 -8.30 2.72 -23.01
N ALA A 29 -9.62 2.72 -23.27
CA ALA A 29 -10.36 3.93 -23.62
C ALA A 29 -10.36 5.00 -22.52
N LEU A 30 -10.23 4.59 -21.24
CA LEU A 30 -10.05 5.50 -20.11
C LEU A 30 -8.62 6.08 -20.00
N GLY A 31 -7.69 5.66 -20.86
CA GLY A 31 -6.33 6.20 -20.93
C GLY A 31 -5.27 5.36 -20.21
N PHE A 32 -5.61 4.15 -19.77
CA PHE A 32 -4.62 3.17 -19.34
C PHE A 32 -3.88 2.61 -20.58
N ASN A 33 -2.57 2.40 -20.47
CA ASN A 33 -1.76 1.82 -21.55
C ASN A 33 -1.22 0.43 -21.20
N ALA A 34 -1.58 -0.07 -20.02
CA ALA A 34 -1.28 -1.42 -19.59
C ALA A 34 -2.42 -1.99 -18.75
N ILE A 35 -2.44 -3.31 -18.63
CA ILE A 35 -3.35 -4.07 -17.77
C ILE A 35 -2.51 -4.87 -16.78
N ASP A 36 -2.76 -4.68 -15.50
CA ASP A 36 -2.13 -5.46 -14.44
C ASP A 36 -2.93 -6.74 -14.19
N LEU A 37 -2.23 -7.87 -14.23
CA LEU A 37 -2.77 -9.22 -14.10
C LEU A 37 -2.26 -9.85 -12.80
N PRO A 38 -2.99 -9.71 -11.68
CA PRO A 38 -2.73 -10.45 -10.46
C PRO A 38 -2.91 -11.95 -10.70
N LEU A 39 -1.81 -12.71 -10.58
CA LEU A 39 -1.84 -14.17 -10.62
C LEU A 39 -1.85 -14.73 -9.21
N VAL A 40 -3.03 -15.23 -8.83
CA VAL A 40 -3.27 -15.82 -7.52
C VAL A 40 -2.94 -17.31 -7.54
N TRP A 41 -1.88 -17.70 -6.83
CA TRP A 41 -1.37 -19.07 -6.85
C TRP A 41 -2.45 -20.09 -6.49
N ARG A 42 -3.21 -19.86 -5.41
CA ARG A 42 -4.27 -20.78 -4.97
C ARG A 42 -5.41 -20.98 -5.97
N GLU A 43 -5.58 -20.06 -6.92
CA GLU A 43 -6.60 -20.22 -7.95
C GLU A 43 -6.11 -21.21 -9.01
N TYR A 44 -4.80 -21.38 -9.23
CA TYR A 44 -4.19 -22.24 -10.24
C TYR A 44 -3.49 -23.46 -9.62
N VAL A 45 -4.28 -24.36 -9.05
CA VAL A 45 -3.78 -25.58 -8.38
C VAL A 45 -4.42 -26.81 -9.00
N ALA A 46 -3.58 -27.75 -9.43
CA ALA A 46 -4.00 -29.05 -9.95
C ALA A 46 -4.48 -29.98 -8.82
N ALA A 47 -5.06 -31.12 -9.18
CA ALA A 47 -5.60 -32.08 -8.21
C ALA A 47 -4.54 -32.64 -7.23
N ASP A 48 -3.26 -32.64 -7.62
CA ASP A 48 -2.13 -33.09 -6.81
C ASP A 48 -1.50 -31.97 -5.94
N GLY A 49 -2.05 -30.76 -5.99
CA GLY A 49 -1.54 -29.59 -5.25
C GLY A 49 -0.42 -28.81 -5.95
N SER A 50 0.05 -29.27 -7.12
CA SER A 50 1.00 -28.53 -7.94
C SER A 50 0.33 -27.37 -8.71
N PRO A 51 1.08 -26.40 -9.26
CA PRO A 51 0.48 -25.40 -10.15
C PRO A 51 -0.22 -26.03 -11.35
N ASP A 52 -1.46 -25.60 -11.65
CA ASP A 52 -2.17 -26.02 -12.88
C ASP A 52 -1.62 -25.27 -14.10
N GLU A 53 -0.53 -25.81 -14.65
CA GLU A 53 0.22 -25.18 -15.75
C GLU A 53 -0.61 -25.06 -17.03
N VAL A 54 -1.46 -26.06 -17.31
CA VAL A 54 -2.28 -26.12 -18.53
C VAL A 54 -3.32 -25.01 -18.51
N ARG A 55 -4.06 -24.88 -17.40
CA ARG A 55 -5.08 -23.83 -17.28
C ARG A 55 -4.44 -22.44 -17.24
N LEU A 56 -3.33 -22.30 -16.52
CA LEU A 56 -2.61 -21.03 -16.43
C LEU A 56 -2.13 -20.55 -17.81
N ALA A 57 -1.50 -21.44 -18.59
CA ALA A 57 -1.04 -21.12 -19.93
C ALA A 57 -2.20 -20.78 -20.87
N HIS A 58 -3.31 -21.51 -20.80
CA HIS A 58 -4.50 -21.25 -21.61
C HIS A 58 -5.09 -19.85 -21.35
N ASP A 59 -5.35 -19.53 -20.08
CA ASP A 59 -5.94 -18.26 -19.69
C ASP A 59 -5.04 -17.07 -20.07
N LEU A 60 -3.74 -17.19 -19.77
CA LEU A 60 -2.77 -16.14 -20.08
C LEU A 60 -2.62 -15.92 -21.59
N ALA A 61 -2.58 -16.99 -22.39
CA ALA A 61 -2.49 -16.86 -23.85
C ALA A 61 -3.70 -16.11 -24.43
N GLY A 62 -4.91 -16.44 -23.95
CA GLY A 62 -6.12 -15.75 -24.35
C GLY A 62 -6.08 -14.26 -23.98
N LEU A 63 -5.74 -13.96 -22.73
CA LEU A 63 -5.80 -12.60 -22.20
C LEU A 63 -4.67 -11.69 -22.73
N LEU A 64 -3.44 -12.21 -22.86
CA LEU A 64 -2.32 -11.45 -23.41
C LEU A 64 -2.55 -11.07 -24.87
N ARG A 65 -3.20 -11.95 -25.65
CA ARG A 65 -3.62 -11.61 -27.02
C ARG A 65 -4.69 -10.52 -27.03
N ILE A 66 -5.69 -10.59 -26.15
CA ILE A 66 -6.70 -9.53 -26.01
C ILE A 66 -6.05 -8.18 -25.66
N ILE A 67 -5.05 -8.18 -24.77
CA ILE A 67 -4.31 -6.98 -24.37
C ILE A 67 -3.51 -6.41 -25.55
N ALA A 68 -2.79 -7.27 -26.27
CA ALA A 68 -2.01 -6.88 -27.45
C ALA A 68 -2.90 -6.33 -28.57
N ASP A 69 -4.03 -6.99 -28.87
CA ASP A 69 -5.02 -6.56 -29.88
C ASP A 69 -5.64 -5.20 -29.52
N ALA A 70 -5.73 -4.87 -28.23
CA ALA A 70 -6.18 -3.56 -27.74
C ALA A 70 -5.06 -2.49 -27.77
N GLY A 71 -3.84 -2.83 -28.20
CA GLY A 71 -2.69 -1.93 -28.22
C GLY A 71 -2.13 -1.60 -26.83
N ALA A 72 -2.45 -2.41 -25.83
CA ALA A 72 -1.97 -2.25 -24.46
C ALA A 72 -0.84 -3.24 -24.14
N ARG A 73 -0.17 -3.00 -23.02
CA ARG A 73 0.84 -3.91 -22.45
C ARG A 73 0.29 -4.62 -21.22
N ALA A 74 0.97 -5.66 -20.76
CA ALA A 74 0.66 -6.41 -19.56
C ALA A 74 1.67 -6.11 -18.46
N VAL A 75 1.17 -6.00 -17.22
CA VAL A 75 1.96 -6.07 -16.00
C VAL A 75 1.59 -7.39 -15.34
N LEU A 76 2.54 -8.32 -15.25
CA LEU A 76 2.32 -9.59 -14.57
C LEU A 76 2.61 -9.39 -13.09
N ARG A 77 1.63 -9.64 -12.23
CA ARG A 77 1.81 -9.51 -10.79
C ARG A 77 1.80 -10.89 -10.15
N LEU A 78 3.00 -11.35 -9.84
CA LEU A 78 3.26 -12.69 -9.38
C LEU A 78 3.33 -12.68 -7.85
N GLY A 79 2.37 -13.40 -7.26
CA GLY A 79 2.29 -13.64 -5.82
C GLY A 79 3.53 -14.33 -5.25
N PRO A 80 3.55 -14.56 -3.93
CA PRO A 80 2.51 -15.46 -3.39
C PRO A 80 1.20 -14.78 -3.02
N TRP A 81 1.20 -13.50 -2.62
CA TRP A 81 0.00 -12.73 -2.30
C TRP A 81 -0.15 -11.49 -3.19
N PRO A 82 -0.69 -11.60 -4.42
CA PRO A 82 -0.58 -10.54 -5.40
C PRO A 82 -1.44 -9.31 -5.07
N THR A 83 -2.58 -9.45 -4.39
CA THR A 83 -3.48 -8.32 -4.07
C THR A 83 -4.20 -8.55 -2.74
N ALA A 84 -4.61 -7.46 -2.07
CA ALA A 84 -5.17 -7.47 -0.72
C ALA A 84 -6.63 -7.98 -0.64
N ASP A 85 -7.26 -8.28 -1.77
CA ASP A 85 -8.61 -8.86 -1.90
C ASP A 85 -8.59 -10.39 -2.01
N VAL A 86 -7.43 -11.02 -1.82
CA VAL A 86 -7.24 -12.46 -1.96
C VAL A 86 -7.16 -13.12 -0.60
N GLU A 87 -8.10 -14.02 -0.33
CA GLU A 87 -8.07 -14.91 0.83
C GLU A 87 -6.93 -15.94 0.77
N GLY A 88 -6.58 -16.50 1.92
CA GLY A 88 -5.51 -17.49 2.08
C GLY A 88 -4.13 -16.93 1.78
N LEU A 89 -3.92 -15.61 1.91
CA LEU A 89 -2.71 -14.92 1.43
C LEU A 89 -2.40 -15.22 -0.06
N GLY A 90 -3.39 -15.66 -0.85
CA GLY A 90 -3.18 -16.14 -2.21
C GLY A 90 -2.45 -17.48 -2.36
N VAL A 91 -2.10 -18.15 -1.26
CA VAL A 91 -1.33 -19.40 -1.22
C VAL A 91 -2.26 -20.62 -1.12
N PRO A 92 -1.96 -21.74 -1.80
CA PRO A 92 -2.77 -22.96 -1.70
C PRO A 92 -2.86 -23.48 -0.26
N ASP A 93 -4.04 -23.95 0.14
CA ASP A 93 -4.26 -24.45 1.50
C ASP A 93 -3.36 -25.67 1.82
N GLY A 94 -3.00 -26.47 0.82
CA GLY A 94 -2.03 -27.58 0.97
C GLY A 94 -0.62 -27.10 1.35
N VAL A 95 -0.17 -25.97 0.79
CA VAL A 95 1.11 -25.35 1.14
C VAL A 95 1.03 -24.74 2.55
N LEU A 96 -0.01 -23.97 2.84
CA LEU A 96 -0.20 -23.37 4.18
C LEU A 96 -0.40 -24.43 5.29
N GLY A 97 -0.95 -25.59 4.93
CA GLY A 97 -1.18 -26.72 5.82
C GLY A 97 0.12 -27.34 6.35
N ASP A 98 1.22 -27.26 5.59
CA ASP A 98 2.50 -27.86 5.96
C ASP A 98 3.11 -27.16 7.20
N PRO A 99 3.35 -27.87 8.32
CA PRO A 99 4.00 -27.29 9.48
C PRO A 99 5.40 -26.71 9.20
N SER A 100 6.12 -27.25 8.22
CA SER A 100 7.49 -26.84 7.85
C SER A 100 7.55 -25.46 7.18
N VAL A 101 6.43 -24.96 6.65
CA VAL A 101 6.37 -23.64 6.03
C VAL A 101 6.09 -22.53 7.03
N ARG A 102 5.72 -22.83 8.27
CA ARG A 102 5.16 -21.85 9.19
C ARG A 102 6.23 -20.99 9.85
N SER A 103 5.93 -19.72 9.97
CA SER A 103 6.66 -18.79 10.82
C SER A 103 6.41 -19.11 12.30
N GLN A 104 7.42 -18.84 13.11
CA GLN A 104 7.39 -19.11 14.54
C GLN A 104 7.58 -17.84 15.36
N THR A 105 6.90 -17.80 16.51
CA THR A 105 7.19 -16.83 17.59
C THR A 105 8.50 -17.20 18.29
N ARG A 106 9.06 -16.29 19.11
CA ARG A 106 10.24 -16.61 19.97
C ARG A 106 10.04 -17.84 20.86
N ARG A 107 8.79 -18.20 21.19
CA ARG A 107 8.42 -19.38 21.98
C ARG A 107 8.22 -20.65 21.13
N ARG A 108 8.56 -20.61 19.84
CA ARG A 108 8.40 -21.70 18.85
C ARG A 108 6.94 -22.12 18.59
N ASN A 109 5.97 -21.27 18.91
CA ASN A 109 4.58 -21.46 18.50
C ASN A 109 4.38 -20.95 17.06
N PRO A 110 3.56 -21.62 16.23
CA PRO A 110 3.20 -21.11 14.91
C PRO A 110 2.56 -19.71 14.99
N ARG A 111 2.94 -18.81 14.08
CA ARG A 111 2.28 -17.52 13.92
C ARG A 111 1.02 -17.66 13.08
N TRP A 112 -0.03 -17.00 13.52
CA TRP A 112 -1.33 -16.96 12.86
C TRP A 112 -1.70 -15.52 12.60
N VAL A 113 -2.29 -15.29 11.43
CA VAL A 113 -2.69 -13.94 11.01
C VAL A 113 -4.15 -13.94 10.59
N SER A 114 -4.81 -12.81 10.84
CA SER A 114 -6.16 -12.59 10.34
C SER A 114 -6.06 -12.22 8.86
N ASP A 115 -6.78 -12.98 8.04
CA ASP A 115 -6.84 -12.80 6.60
C ASP A 115 -8.30 -12.83 6.17
N HIS A 116 -8.87 -11.64 5.94
CA HIS A 116 -10.30 -11.42 5.78
C HIS A 116 -11.13 -12.03 6.93
N LEU A 117 -11.93 -13.07 6.64
CA LEU A 117 -12.75 -13.79 7.61
C LEU A 117 -12.08 -15.08 8.12
N ARG A 118 -10.84 -15.35 7.69
CA ARG A 118 -10.08 -16.54 8.06
C ARG A 118 -8.92 -16.20 8.99
N VAL A 119 -8.46 -17.19 9.73
CA VAL A 119 -7.17 -17.17 10.43
C VAL A 119 -6.29 -18.20 9.75
N VAL A 120 -5.14 -17.78 9.24
CA VAL A 120 -4.23 -18.62 8.45
C VAL A 120 -2.82 -18.59 9.05
N PRO A 121 -2.05 -19.69 8.92
CA PRO A 121 -0.68 -19.70 9.42
C PRO A 121 0.18 -18.80 8.54
N LEU A 122 1.01 -17.97 9.16
CA LEU A 122 1.92 -17.09 8.42
C LEU A 122 3.10 -17.89 7.89
N PRO A 123 3.37 -17.93 6.56
CA PRO A 123 4.54 -18.62 6.04
C PRO A 123 5.85 -17.94 6.45
N SER A 124 6.86 -18.71 6.81
CA SER A 124 8.22 -18.25 7.08
C SER A 124 8.95 -17.94 5.78
N LEU A 125 9.49 -16.72 5.65
CA LEU A 125 10.36 -16.35 4.52
C LEU A 125 11.73 -17.05 4.59
N ARG A 126 12.04 -17.68 5.72
CA ARG A 126 13.24 -18.51 5.93
C ARG A 126 12.99 -20.01 5.71
N SER A 127 11.74 -20.43 5.53
CA SER A 127 11.44 -21.84 5.26
C SER A 127 11.92 -22.23 3.86
N GLU A 128 12.85 -23.17 3.78
CA GLU A 128 13.30 -23.74 2.50
C GLU A 128 12.14 -24.35 1.72
N THR A 129 11.22 -25.05 2.40
CA THR A 129 10.03 -25.64 1.80
C THR A 129 9.13 -24.58 1.17
N TYR A 130 8.83 -23.51 1.90
CA TYR A 130 8.00 -22.42 1.39
C TYR A 130 8.67 -21.74 0.20
N ASN A 131 9.96 -21.44 0.33
CA ASN A 131 10.74 -20.76 -0.69
C ASN A 131 10.82 -21.59 -1.96
N ALA A 132 11.04 -22.90 -1.87
CA ALA A 132 11.04 -23.80 -3.01
C ALA A 132 9.67 -23.84 -3.71
N ALA A 133 8.58 -23.87 -2.94
CA ALA A 133 7.22 -23.87 -3.49
C ALA A 133 6.87 -22.54 -4.17
N ALA A 134 7.19 -21.40 -3.54
CA ALA A 134 6.99 -20.06 -4.11
C ALA A 134 7.83 -19.86 -5.39
N ARG A 135 9.09 -20.29 -5.39
CA ARG A 135 9.96 -20.26 -6.58
C ARG A 135 9.39 -21.07 -7.73
N ARG A 136 8.90 -22.29 -7.46
CA ARG A 136 8.24 -23.13 -8.47
C ARG A 136 7.04 -22.40 -9.09
N TRP A 137 6.18 -21.80 -8.25
CA TRP A 137 5.06 -21.00 -8.72
C TRP A 137 5.50 -19.84 -9.62
N ILE A 138 6.49 -19.04 -9.20
CA ILE A 138 7.01 -17.91 -10.00
C ILE A 138 7.53 -18.40 -11.35
N GLY A 139 8.35 -19.45 -11.36
CA GLY A 139 8.92 -20.01 -12.59
C GLY A 139 7.83 -20.48 -13.57
N THR A 140 6.86 -21.26 -13.08
CA THR A 140 5.73 -21.73 -13.89
C THR A 140 4.91 -20.56 -14.43
N ALA A 141 4.62 -19.54 -13.62
CA ALA A 141 3.81 -18.40 -14.05
C ALA A 141 4.50 -17.55 -15.12
N VAL A 142 5.80 -17.32 -15.00
CA VAL A 142 6.59 -16.62 -16.03
C VAL A 142 6.62 -17.42 -17.33
N GLN A 143 6.90 -18.73 -17.26
CA GLN A 143 6.93 -19.59 -18.44
C GLN A 143 5.58 -19.63 -19.15
N ALA A 144 4.48 -19.79 -18.40
CA ALA A 144 3.13 -19.79 -18.95
C ALA A 144 2.80 -18.46 -19.65
N ALA A 145 3.20 -17.33 -19.06
CA ALA A 145 2.99 -16.02 -19.67
C ALA A 145 3.80 -15.85 -20.96
N LEU A 146 5.06 -16.26 -20.97
CA LEU A 146 5.93 -16.15 -22.15
C LEU A 146 5.45 -17.06 -23.29
N ALA A 147 5.08 -18.31 -23.00
CA ALA A 147 4.55 -19.23 -23.99
C ALA A 147 3.22 -18.77 -24.59
N GLY A 148 2.38 -18.10 -23.78
CA GLY A 148 1.09 -17.57 -24.23
C GLY A 148 1.16 -16.19 -24.91
N SER A 149 2.27 -15.47 -24.76
CA SER A 149 2.38 -14.10 -25.27
C SER A 149 2.57 -14.08 -26.79
N PRO A 150 1.85 -13.22 -27.54
CA PRO A 150 2.09 -13.07 -28.98
C PRO A 150 3.47 -12.45 -29.29
N SER A 151 4.03 -11.69 -28.35
CA SER A 151 5.44 -11.27 -28.35
C SER A 151 5.93 -10.97 -26.92
N PRO A 152 7.24 -11.05 -26.64
CA PRO A 152 7.78 -10.70 -25.32
C PRO A 152 7.49 -9.24 -24.92
N GLU A 153 7.38 -8.33 -25.89
CA GLU A 153 7.17 -6.89 -25.67
C GLU A 153 5.80 -6.54 -25.08
N VAL A 154 4.82 -7.44 -25.21
CA VAL A 154 3.51 -7.27 -24.55
C VAL A 154 3.70 -7.23 -23.03
N ILE A 155 4.63 -7.99 -22.47
CA ILE A 155 4.90 -8.00 -21.02
C ILE A 155 5.82 -6.83 -20.69
N ALA A 156 5.23 -5.75 -20.20
CA ALA A 156 5.99 -4.55 -19.83
C ALA A 156 6.70 -4.68 -18.48
N ARG A 157 6.04 -5.33 -17.51
CA ARG A 157 6.57 -5.47 -16.14
C ARG A 157 6.24 -6.84 -15.57
N VAL A 158 7.15 -7.35 -14.75
CA VAL A 158 6.94 -8.53 -13.91
C VAL A 158 7.18 -8.13 -12.46
N LEU A 159 6.10 -8.04 -11.68
CA LEU A 159 6.14 -7.69 -10.27
C LEU A 159 6.18 -8.97 -9.46
N VAL A 160 7.19 -9.14 -8.60
CA VAL A 160 7.42 -10.37 -7.85
C VAL A 160 7.46 -10.08 -6.35
N GLY A 161 6.81 -10.93 -5.55
CA GLY A 161 7.03 -10.97 -4.10
C GLY A 161 6.04 -10.20 -3.23
N HIS A 162 4.87 -9.83 -3.76
CA HIS A 162 3.82 -9.22 -2.95
C HIS A 162 3.45 -10.21 -1.81
N GLY A 163 3.62 -9.79 -0.55
CA GLY A 163 3.63 -10.70 0.58
C GLY A 163 3.10 -10.10 1.88
N ALA A 164 1.98 -10.64 2.37
CA ALA A 164 1.48 -10.42 3.73
C ALA A 164 2.52 -10.72 4.82
N PRO A 165 3.44 -11.69 4.63
CA PRO A 165 4.51 -11.93 5.59
C PRO A 165 5.40 -10.73 5.86
N THR A 166 5.48 -9.75 4.97
CA THR A 166 6.27 -8.53 5.23
C THR A 166 5.47 -7.51 6.05
N LEU A 167 4.20 -7.27 5.69
CA LEU A 167 3.29 -6.36 6.39
C LEU A 167 2.99 -6.76 7.84
N LEU A 168 2.95 -8.06 8.10
CA LEU A 168 2.57 -8.62 9.39
C LEU A 168 3.79 -8.84 10.29
N ARG A 169 4.94 -8.20 9.98
CA ARG A 169 6.20 -8.36 10.75
C ARG A 169 6.85 -7.03 11.16
N ASP A 170 6.17 -5.92 10.93
CA ASP A 170 6.68 -4.56 11.22
C ASP A 170 6.67 -4.22 12.73
N ALA A 171 6.08 -5.06 13.59
CA ALA A 171 6.17 -4.91 15.04
C ALA A 171 7.44 -5.62 15.57
N PRO A 172 8.20 -5.01 16.51
CA PRO A 172 9.43 -5.61 17.07
C PRO A 172 9.26 -7.01 17.68
N ASP A 173 8.04 -7.37 18.09
CA ASP A 173 7.71 -8.69 18.64
C ASP A 173 7.19 -9.68 17.59
N ASP A 174 7.06 -9.23 16.33
CA ASP A 174 6.45 -9.97 15.23
C ASP A 174 7.46 -10.66 14.30
N ILE A 175 8.71 -10.78 14.78
CA ILE A 175 9.80 -11.38 14.00
C ILE A 175 9.59 -12.88 13.80
N ASP A 176 9.95 -13.38 12.62
CA ASP A 176 9.95 -14.81 12.33
C ASP A 176 11.15 -15.51 12.96
N ALA A 177 10.93 -16.13 14.12
CA ALA A 177 11.98 -16.81 14.88
C ALA A 177 12.36 -18.17 14.29
N SER A 178 11.74 -18.60 13.18
CA SER A 178 12.08 -19.86 12.52
C SER A 178 13.55 -19.87 12.11
N GLY A 179 14.32 -20.78 12.70
CA GLY A 179 15.75 -20.92 12.43
C GLY A 179 16.66 -19.86 13.05
N LEU A 180 16.12 -18.88 13.80
CA LEU A 180 16.93 -17.89 14.50
C LEU A 180 17.42 -18.43 15.85
N ASP A 181 18.68 -18.12 16.18
CA ASP A 181 19.17 -18.28 17.54
C ASP A 181 18.43 -17.28 18.46
N PRO A 182 17.78 -17.73 19.55
CA PRO A 182 17.14 -16.84 20.52
C PRO A 182 18.07 -15.76 21.10
N ALA A 183 19.39 -15.94 21.02
CA ALA A 183 20.39 -14.97 21.47
C ALA A 183 20.66 -13.83 20.46
N VAL A 184 20.10 -13.87 19.25
CA VAL A 184 20.26 -12.78 18.26
C VAL A 184 19.65 -11.49 18.81
N VAL A 185 20.53 -10.50 19.04
CA VAL A 185 20.18 -9.21 19.66
C VAL A 185 19.41 -8.31 18.68
N ASP A 186 19.64 -8.46 17.36
CA ASP A 186 19.00 -7.63 16.33
C ASP A 186 18.09 -8.45 15.40
N ALA A 187 16.90 -8.75 15.91
CA ALA A 187 15.92 -9.54 15.18
C ALA A 187 15.35 -8.80 13.94
N ALA A 188 15.37 -7.45 13.94
CA ALA A 188 14.93 -6.66 12.80
C ALA A 188 15.89 -6.79 11.61
N GLU A 189 17.20 -6.75 11.87
CA GLU A 189 18.23 -7.07 10.87
C GLU A 189 18.05 -8.48 10.31
N ALA A 190 17.90 -9.42 11.23
CA ALA A 190 17.40 -10.77 11.01
C ALA A 190 16.40 -10.82 9.85
N GLU A 191 15.27 -10.17 10.09
CA GLU A 191 14.08 -10.20 9.23
C GLU A 191 14.29 -9.52 7.89
N ALA A 192 15.03 -8.41 7.89
CA ALA A 192 15.41 -7.73 6.66
C ALA A 192 16.25 -8.65 5.77
N GLU A 193 17.24 -9.35 6.32
CA GLU A 193 18.05 -10.33 5.59
C GLU A 193 17.19 -11.47 5.00
N GLY A 194 16.30 -12.06 5.80
CA GLY A 194 15.39 -13.12 5.33
C GLY A 194 14.46 -12.63 4.20
N THR A 195 13.92 -11.43 4.33
CA THR A 195 13.07 -10.81 3.29
C THR A 195 13.86 -10.55 2.00
N VAL A 196 15.06 -9.99 2.11
CA VAL A 196 15.95 -9.73 0.97
C VAL A 196 16.31 -11.05 0.26
N GLY A 197 16.75 -12.07 1.01
CA GLY A 197 17.10 -13.38 0.46
C GLY A 197 15.92 -14.06 -0.23
N PHE A 198 14.72 -13.97 0.34
CA PHE A 198 13.50 -14.47 -0.27
C PHE A 198 13.20 -13.77 -1.61
N LEU A 199 13.12 -12.44 -1.60
CA LEU A 199 12.78 -11.65 -2.80
C LEU A 199 13.81 -11.79 -3.92
N LEU A 200 15.11 -11.77 -3.59
CA LEU A 200 16.17 -12.02 -4.57
C LEU A 200 16.09 -13.45 -5.13
N GLY A 201 15.74 -14.44 -4.30
CA GLY A 201 15.50 -15.80 -4.76
C GLY A 201 14.34 -15.91 -5.74
N LEU A 202 13.22 -15.21 -5.50
CA LEU A 202 12.11 -15.18 -6.45
C LEU A 202 12.49 -14.45 -7.75
N SER A 203 13.21 -13.33 -7.65
CA SER A 203 13.69 -12.56 -8.80
C SER A 203 14.67 -13.36 -9.67
N ALA A 204 15.59 -14.12 -9.07
CA ALA A 204 16.49 -15.01 -9.78
C ALA A 204 15.71 -16.05 -10.60
N ILE A 205 14.74 -16.72 -9.99
CA ILE A 205 13.91 -17.72 -10.69
C ILE A 205 13.07 -17.10 -11.81
N ALA A 206 12.52 -15.89 -11.61
CA ALA A 206 11.81 -15.19 -12.68
C ALA A 206 12.73 -14.90 -13.88
N ARG A 207 13.99 -14.51 -13.66
CA ARG A 207 14.96 -14.31 -14.74
C ARG A 207 15.37 -15.61 -15.41
N GLU A 208 15.64 -16.66 -14.65
CA GLU A 208 15.93 -18.00 -15.18
C GLU A 208 14.76 -18.53 -16.04
N ALA A 209 13.53 -18.20 -15.65
CA ALA A 209 12.33 -18.50 -16.41
C ALA A 209 12.12 -17.58 -17.64
N GLY A 210 13.03 -16.63 -17.91
CA GLY A 210 13.00 -15.79 -19.10
C GLY A 210 12.24 -14.48 -18.97
N ALA A 211 11.97 -14.00 -17.75
CA ALA A 211 11.37 -12.67 -17.56
C ALA A 211 12.18 -11.59 -18.32
N PRO A 212 11.54 -10.70 -19.10
CA PRO A 212 12.27 -9.74 -19.94
C PRO A 212 13.22 -8.85 -19.11
N GLU A 213 14.42 -8.60 -19.64
CA GLU A 213 15.42 -7.76 -19.00
C GLU A 213 14.86 -6.37 -18.71
N GLY A 214 15.13 -5.83 -17.51
CA GLY A 214 14.63 -4.52 -17.09
C GLY A 214 13.13 -4.44 -16.78
N SER A 215 12.34 -5.50 -17.01
CA SER A 215 10.90 -5.55 -16.69
C SER A 215 10.60 -5.90 -15.23
N LEU A 216 11.55 -6.56 -14.55
CA LEU A 216 11.34 -7.11 -13.21
C LEU A 216 11.31 -6.02 -12.14
N ARG A 217 10.33 -6.10 -11.23
CA ARG A 217 10.27 -5.29 -10.02
C ARG A 217 10.01 -6.16 -8.80
N LEU A 218 10.71 -5.89 -7.70
CA LEU A 218 10.46 -6.52 -6.42
C LEU A 218 9.40 -5.71 -5.66
N VAL A 219 8.30 -6.36 -5.30
CA VAL A 219 7.24 -5.73 -4.53
C VAL A 219 7.63 -5.71 -3.05
N ILE A 220 7.70 -4.51 -2.48
CA ILE A 220 7.96 -4.29 -1.06
C ILE A 220 6.78 -3.52 -0.48
N GLN A 221 6.27 -4.02 0.63
CA GLN A 221 5.24 -3.35 1.41
C GLN A 221 5.89 -2.59 2.58
N GLY A 222 5.22 -1.53 3.06
CA GLY A 222 5.70 -0.69 4.17
C GLY A 222 6.27 0.66 3.74
N ASP A 223 6.70 1.47 4.72
CA ASP A 223 7.32 2.78 4.49
C ASP A 223 8.74 2.57 3.90
N PRO A 224 9.04 3.10 2.69
CA PRO A 224 10.36 2.97 2.08
C PRO A 224 11.52 3.47 2.97
N LEU A 225 11.27 4.41 3.89
CA LEU A 225 12.29 4.91 4.83
C LEU A 225 12.54 3.99 6.02
N ALA A 226 11.52 3.23 6.42
CA ALA A 226 11.59 2.37 7.59
C ALA A 226 12.01 0.94 7.23
N SER A 227 11.88 0.55 5.97
CA SER A 227 12.20 -0.81 5.52
C SER A 227 13.69 -0.98 5.23
N SER A 228 14.42 -1.61 6.17
CA SER A 228 15.81 -2.05 5.95
C SER A 228 15.95 -2.95 4.72
N ALA A 229 14.94 -3.76 4.41
CA ALA A 229 14.92 -4.58 3.20
C ALA A 229 14.85 -3.71 1.93
N ALA A 230 14.02 -2.66 1.91
CA ALA A 230 13.96 -1.73 0.77
C ALA A 230 15.29 -1.02 0.54
N ALA A 231 15.95 -0.55 1.60
CA ALA A 231 17.27 0.08 1.50
C ALA A 231 18.31 -0.85 0.88
N ARG A 232 18.28 -2.15 1.22
CA ARG A 232 19.19 -3.17 0.66
C ARG A 232 18.88 -3.50 -0.79
N LEU A 233 17.61 -3.48 -1.18
CA LEU A 233 17.18 -3.84 -2.53
C LEU A 233 17.24 -2.67 -3.52
N ALA A 234 17.35 -1.42 -3.05
CA ALA A 234 17.41 -0.20 -3.87
C ALA A 234 18.46 -0.25 -5.01
N GLY A 235 19.55 -0.98 -4.81
CA GLY A 235 20.63 -1.16 -5.81
C GLY A 235 20.52 -2.39 -6.71
N THR A 236 19.45 -3.19 -6.60
CA THR A 236 19.30 -4.48 -7.30
C THR A 236 18.34 -4.36 -8.49
N ASP A 237 17.12 -4.82 -8.31
CA ASP A 237 16.01 -4.64 -9.24
C ASP A 237 15.27 -3.33 -8.98
N GLY A 238 14.43 -2.96 -9.94
CA GLY A 238 13.43 -1.95 -9.63
C GLY A 238 12.50 -2.41 -8.52
N LEU A 239 11.89 -1.47 -7.82
CA LEU A 239 11.05 -1.73 -6.67
C LEU A 239 9.61 -1.29 -6.96
N ALA A 240 8.66 -2.05 -6.42
CA ALA A 240 7.25 -1.76 -6.49
C ALA A 240 6.69 -1.54 -5.08
N TRP A 241 5.91 -0.49 -4.88
CA TRP A 241 5.37 -0.12 -3.56
C TRP A 241 3.88 0.15 -3.63
N SER A 242 3.19 -0.15 -2.52
CA SER A 242 1.85 0.40 -2.29
C SER A 242 1.95 1.88 -1.93
N ALA A 243 1.14 2.72 -2.57
CA ALA A 243 1.00 4.08 -2.13
C ALA A 243 0.43 4.13 -0.71
N PRO A 244 0.81 5.14 0.09
CA PRO A 244 0.28 5.27 1.44
C PRO A 244 -1.25 5.33 1.42
N PRO A 245 -1.91 4.83 2.48
CA PRO A 245 -3.35 4.87 2.55
C PRO A 245 -3.84 6.32 2.49
N THR A 246 -5.08 6.51 2.04
CA THR A 246 -5.74 7.83 1.91
C THR A 246 -5.63 8.70 3.17
N ARG A 247 -5.53 8.08 4.35
CA ARG A 247 -5.38 8.73 5.67
C ARG A 247 -3.98 9.25 6.01
N ALA A 248 -2.93 8.90 5.26
CA ALA A 248 -1.55 9.27 5.58
C ALA A 248 -1.30 10.80 5.49
N GLY A 249 -2.22 11.53 4.85
CA GLY A 249 -2.12 12.97 4.65
C GLY A 249 -1.17 13.34 3.51
N VAL A 250 -1.39 14.53 2.94
CA VAL A 250 -0.74 14.97 1.69
C VAL A 250 0.79 14.90 1.75
N ARG A 251 1.39 15.32 2.86
CA ARG A 251 2.86 15.37 2.99
C ARG A 251 3.49 13.97 3.03
N ALA A 252 2.86 13.02 3.71
CA ALA A 252 3.36 11.64 3.76
C ALA A 252 3.24 10.98 2.38
N ILE A 253 2.07 11.10 1.73
CA ILE A 253 1.85 10.57 0.38
C ILE A 253 2.89 11.12 -0.61
N TRP A 254 3.10 12.44 -0.60
CA TRP A 254 4.09 13.07 -1.48
C TRP A 254 5.50 12.58 -1.19
N ARG A 255 5.90 12.53 0.10
CA ARG A 255 7.22 12.08 0.53
C ARG A 255 7.48 10.63 0.11
N ASP A 256 6.55 9.74 0.39
CA ASP A 256 6.73 8.31 0.15
C ASP A 256 6.72 7.99 -1.35
N ALA A 257 5.84 8.65 -2.12
CA ALA A 257 5.87 8.58 -3.58
C ALA A 257 7.19 9.13 -4.15
N ARG A 258 7.70 10.24 -3.60
CA ARG A 258 8.97 10.83 -4.05
C ARG A 258 10.13 9.88 -3.75
N LEU A 259 10.18 9.32 -2.56
CA LEU A 259 11.20 8.37 -2.16
C LEU A 259 11.18 7.11 -3.02
N ALA A 260 10.00 6.54 -3.26
CA ALA A 260 9.84 5.43 -4.19
C ALA A 260 10.45 5.78 -5.57
N THR A 261 10.21 6.99 -6.09
CA THR A 261 10.77 7.42 -7.37
C THR A 261 12.28 7.67 -7.37
N THR A 262 12.89 7.90 -6.21
CA THR A 262 14.33 8.21 -6.10
C THR A 262 15.17 7.02 -5.65
N LEU A 263 14.59 6.07 -4.92
CA LEU A 263 15.33 4.97 -4.30
C LEU A 263 15.70 3.87 -5.29
N SER A 264 14.91 3.63 -6.34
CA SER A 264 15.16 2.53 -7.28
C SER A 264 15.46 3.02 -8.70
N HIS A 265 16.27 2.26 -9.42
CA HIS A 265 16.56 2.45 -10.86
C HIS A 265 15.34 2.16 -11.76
N GLY A 266 14.21 1.83 -11.16
CA GLY A 266 12.90 1.69 -11.76
C GLY A 266 11.86 1.51 -10.66
N HIS A 267 10.94 2.44 -10.51
CA HIS A 267 9.86 2.34 -9.53
C HIS A 267 8.58 1.82 -10.17
N HIS A 268 7.69 1.27 -9.37
CA HIS A 268 6.31 1.01 -9.72
C HIS A 268 5.45 1.34 -8.49
N LEU A 269 4.36 2.07 -8.66
CA LEU A 269 3.52 2.47 -7.52
C LEU A 269 2.10 1.96 -7.68
N ASP A 270 1.62 1.25 -6.67
CA ASP A 270 0.25 0.79 -6.61
C ASP A 270 -0.62 1.87 -5.95
N LEU A 271 -1.55 2.39 -6.73
CA LEU A 271 -2.58 3.34 -6.31
C LEU A 271 -3.88 2.59 -6.10
N HIS A 272 -4.70 3.01 -5.16
CA HIS A 272 -5.99 2.38 -4.92
C HIS A 272 -7.11 3.23 -5.54
N ALA A 273 -8.01 2.62 -6.33
CA ALA A 273 -9.27 3.23 -6.77
C ALA A 273 -10.38 3.13 -5.71
N GLY A 274 -10.21 2.22 -4.75
CA GLY A 274 -11.16 1.96 -3.68
C GLY A 274 -10.53 1.07 -2.61
N HIS A 275 -11.28 0.14 -2.05
CA HIS A 275 -10.80 -0.69 -0.94
C HIS A 275 -11.43 -2.08 -0.95
N ALA A 276 -10.75 -3.02 -0.28
CA ALA A 276 -11.33 -4.32 0.01
C ALA A 276 -12.53 -4.16 0.98
N PRO A 277 -13.55 -5.02 0.94
CA PRO A 277 -14.73 -4.96 1.81
C PRO A 277 -14.40 -4.94 3.32
N MET A 278 -13.27 -5.54 3.69
CA MET A 278 -12.80 -5.63 5.09
C MET A 278 -12.00 -4.41 5.55
N GLN A 279 -11.63 -3.51 4.62
CA GLN A 279 -10.91 -2.29 4.93
C GLN A 279 -11.89 -1.17 5.26
N ALA A 280 -11.43 -0.20 6.05
CA ALA A 280 -12.23 0.98 6.36
C ALA A 280 -12.65 1.67 5.06
N PRO A 281 -13.93 2.05 4.92
CA PRO A 281 -14.42 2.65 3.70
C PRO A 281 -13.67 3.93 3.39
N SER A 282 -13.27 4.08 2.12
CA SER A 282 -12.62 5.28 1.61
C SER A 282 -13.45 5.85 0.47
N ARG A 283 -13.51 7.18 0.37
CA ARG A 283 -14.24 7.82 -0.72
C ARG A 283 -13.40 7.69 -1.99
N ALA A 284 -14.06 7.49 -3.13
CA ALA A 284 -13.39 7.50 -4.43
C ALA A 284 -12.60 8.80 -4.68
N THR A 285 -13.02 9.93 -4.09
CA THR A 285 -12.29 11.20 -4.13
C THR A 285 -10.95 11.14 -3.43
N ASP A 286 -10.86 10.43 -2.30
CA ASP A 286 -9.63 10.35 -1.51
C ASP A 286 -8.57 9.54 -2.28
N ALA A 287 -9.00 8.44 -2.90
CA ALA A 287 -8.19 7.63 -3.83
C ALA A 287 -7.61 8.48 -4.99
N LEU A 288 -8.46 9.31 -5.61
CA LEU A 288 -8.04 10.21 -6.69
C LEU A 288 -7.05 11.29 -6.21
N ASP A 289 -7.22 11.81 -4.99
CA ASP A 289 -6.30 12.81 -4.43
C ASP A 289 -4.93 12.19 -4.12
N VAL A 290 -4.89 10.97 -3.56
CA VAL A 290 -3.63 10.22 -3.39
C VAL A 290 -2.93 10.03 -4.73
N ALA A 291 -3.68 9.55 -5.74
CA ALA A 291 -3.16 9.35 -7.08
C ALA A 291 -2.61 10.65 -7.69
N ARG A 292 -3.34 11.77 -7.55
CA ARG A 292 -2.90 13.08 -8.02
C ARG A 292 -1.62 13.54 -7.33
N ILE A 293 -1.49 13.35 -6.02
CA ILE A 293 -0.30 13.72 -5.25
C ILE A 293 0.90 12.87 -5.70
N ALA A 294 0.72 11.55 -5.83
CA ALA A 294 1.78 10.65 -6.29
C ALA A 294 2.26 10.99 -7.71
N LEU A 295 1.34 11.23 -8.64
CA LEU A 295 1.65 11.66 -10.01
C LEU A 295 2.36 13.03 -10.02
N GLY A 296 1.93 13.96 -9.17
CA GLY A 296 2.58 15.26 -8.98
C GLY A 296 3.98 15.16 -8.34
N ALA A 297 4.22 14.13 -7.52
CA ALA A 297 5.52 13.80 -6.94
C ALA A 297 6.47 13.11 -7.94
N GLY A 298 6.01 12.83 -9.15
CA GLY A 298 6.81 12.22 -10.21
C GLY A 298 6.61 10.71 -10.36
N ALA A 299 5.59 10.11 -9.75
CA ALA A 299 5.20 8.73 -10.08
C ALA A 299 4.80 8.66 -11.56
N ARG A 300 5.35 7.69 -12.31
CA ARG A 300 5.16 7.56 -13.76
C ARG A 300 4.77 6.14 -14.13
N ASP A 301 5.40 5.16 -13.50
CA ASP A 301 5.05 3.75 -13.55
C ASP A 301 4.12 3.43 -12.38
N ILE A 302 2.84 3.20 -12.69
CA ILE A 302 1.78 2.98 -11.71
C ILE A 302 0.86 1.83 -12.11
N THR A 303 0.28 1.17 -11.11
CA THR A 303 -0.95 0.36 -11.26
C THR A 303 -2.07 0.99 -10.43
N VAL A 304 -3.29 1.04 -10.95
CA VAL A 304 -4.49 1.34 -10.17
C VAL A 304 -5.24 0.06 -9.78
N LEU A 305 -5.32 -0.21 -8.48
CA LEU A 305 -5.97 -1.35 -7.82
C LEU A 305 -7.38 -0.96 -7.31
N HIS A 306 -8.49 -1.53 -7.76
CA HIS A 306 -8.67 -2.43 -8.90
C HIS A 306 -9.36 -1.68 -10.04
N GLY A 307 -8.89 -1.94 -11.27
CA GLY A 307 -9.59 -1.54 -12.47
C GLY A 307 -10.91 -2.29 -12.63
N CYS A 308 -10.89 -3.61 -12.48
CA CYS A 308 -12.07 -4.48 -12.51
C CYS A 308 -11.79 -5.72 -11.63
N SER A 309 -12.59 -5.93 -10.58
CA SER A 309 -12.32 -6.94 -9.54
C SER A 309 -13.23 -8.17 -9.59
N GLY A 310 -14.32 -8.16 -10.36
CA GLY A 310 -15.29 -9.25 -10.39
C GLY A 310 -16.26 -9.33 -9.19
N GLY A 311 -16.29 -8.32 -8.32
CA GLY A 311 -17.34 -8.15 -7.29
C GLY A 311 -16.81 -7.86 -5.88
N ASP A 312 -15.62 -8.35 -5.53
CA ASP A 312 -15.09 -8.31 -4.17
C ASP A 312 -14.30 -7.01 -3.84
N TRP A 313 -14.48 -5.95 -4.63
CA TRP A 313 -13.81 -4.66 -4.41
C TRP A 313 -14.80 -3.50 -4.48
N VAL A 314 -14.79 -2.66 -3.44
CA VAL A 314 -15.63 -1.48 -3.37
C VAL A 314 -14.88 -0.33 -4.04
N GLY A 315 -15.53 0.35 -4.99
CA GLY A 315 -14.94 1.49 -5.70
C GLY A 315 -14.00 1.14 -6.86
N ALA A 316 -14.10 -0.07 -7.43
CA ALA A 316 -13.38 -0.40 -8.67
C ALA A 316 -13.75 0.57 -9.81
N ILE A 317 -12.87 0.71 -10.80
CA ILE A 317 -13.11 1.61 -11.94
C ILE A 317 -14.25 1.10 -12.83
N LEU A 318 -14.27 -0.22 -13.07
CA LEU A 318 -15.31 -0.94 -13.79
C LEU A 318 -16.05 -1.88 -12.83
N ASP A 319 -17.28 -2.21 -13.18
CA ASP A 319 -17.99 -3.35 -12.59
C ASP A 319 -17.56 -4.69 -13.20
N GLU A 320 -18.17 -5.78 -12.72
CA GLU A 320 -17.92 -7.15 -13.17
C GLU A 320 -18.46 -7.44 -14.59
N GLN A 321 -19.26 -6.54 -15.16
CA GLN A 321 -19.73 -6.54 -16.55
C GLN A 321 -18.75 -5.81 -17.48
N GLY A 322 -17.70 -5.19 -16.92
CA GLY A 322 -16.75 -4.36 -17.63
C GLY A 322 -17.31 -3.00 -18.01
N GLU A 323 -18.39 -2.54 -17.35
CA GLU A 323 -18.95 -1.21 -17.55
C GLU A 323 -18.27 -0.18 -16.64
N PRO A 324 -18.07 1.06 -17.12
CA PRO A 324 -17.53 2.14 -16.30
C PRO A 324 -18.44 2.48 -15.10
N ARG A 325 -17.85 2.57 -13.91
CA ARG A 325 -18.51 3.13 -12.72
C ARG A 325 -18.35 4.65 -12.67
N LEU A 326 -19.06 5.31 -11.73
CA LEU A 326 -19.07 6.78 -11.58
C LEU A 326 -17.66 7.41 -11.50
N ALA A 327 -16.71 6.73 -10.87
CA ALA A 327 -15.35 7.23 -10.72
C ALA A 327 -14.49 7.14 -12.00
N ALA A 328 -14.92 6.39 -13.02
CA ALA A 328 -14.12 6.12 -14.21
C ALA A 328 -13.77 7.39 -15.01
N SER A 329 -14.73 8.30 -15.20
CA SER A 329 -14.50 9.57 -15.90
C SER A 329 -13.50 10.47 -15.15
N ARG A 330 -13.50 10.43 -13.81
CA ARG A 330 -12.54 11.16 -12.98
C ARG A 330 -11.13 10.59 -13.10
N TRP A 331 -11.01 9.25 -13.16
CA TRP A 331 -9.74 8.59 -13.46
C TRP A 331 -9.22 8.95 -14.85
N GLN A 332 -10.08 8.94 -15.88
CA GLN A 332 -9.70 9.35 -17.23
C GLN A 332 -9.19 10.80 -17.27
N ALA A 333 -9.89 11.73 -16.61
CA ALA A 333 -9.44 13.12 -16.49
C ALA A 333 -8.09 13.24 -15.77
N LEU A 334 -7.88 12.47 -14.69
CA LEU A 334 -6.61 12.45 -13.95
C LEU A 334 -5.45 11.93 -14.80
N LEU A 335 -5.66 10.83 -15.55
CA LEU A 335 -4.63 10.26 -16.42
C LEU A 335 -4.30 11.17 -17.60
N SER A 336 -5.31 11.82 -18.18
CA SER A 336 -5.11 12.84 -19.22
C SER A 336 -4.29 14.03 -18.69
N TRP A 337 -4.64 14.56 -17.51
CA TRP A 337 -3.83 15.57 -16.83
C TRP A 337 -2.40 15.09 -16.60
N ALA A 338 -2.21 13.86 -16.10
CA ALA A 338 -0.89 13.30 -15.87
C ALA A 338 -0.06 13.13 -17.16
N ALA A 339 -0.70 12.88 -18.31
CA ALA A 339 -0.04 12.82 -19.62
C ALA A 339 0.47 14.19 -20.06
N SER A 340 -0.22 15.27 -19.67
CA SER A 340 0.17 16.65 -19.97
C SER A 340 1.31 17.18 -19.10
N LEU A 341 1.69 16.47 -18.02
CA LEU A 341 2.76 16.91 -17.14
C LEU A 341 4.11 16.82 -17.87
N PRO A 342 4.91 17.90 -17.93
CA PRO A 342 6.22 17.87 -18.57
C PRO A 342 7.10 16.76 -17.99
N GLN A 343 7.95 16.18 -18.83
CA GLN A 343 8.98 15.27 -18.36
C GLN A 343 10.02 16.05 -17.56
N GLY A 344 10.45 15.51 -16.42
CA GLY A 344 11.53 16.11 -15.59
C GLY A 344 11.18 17.38 -14.83
N VAL A 345 9.96 17.94 -14.95
CA VAL A 345 9.57 19.16 -14.20
C VAL A 345 8.63 18.79 -13.05
N GLU A 346 9.14 18.94 -11.83
CA GLU A 346 8.31 18.91 -10.62
C GLU A 346 7.34 20.09 -10.65
N ARG A 347 6.03 19.82 -10.59
CA ARG A 347 5.03 20.85 -10.31
C ARG A 347 4.59 20.73 -8.87
N GLY A 348 5.39 21.29 -7.98
CA GLY A 348 4.96 21.64 -6.63
C GLY A 348 3.95 22.80 -6.69
N ARG A 349 2.72 22.54 -7.12
CA ARG A 349 1.64 23.49 -6.82
C ARG A 349 1.53 23.51 -5.30
N ARG A 350 1.52 24.69 -4.66
CA ARG A 350 1.13 24.80 -3.25
C ARG A 350 -0.22 24.09 -3.14
N ILE A 351 -0.24 22.89 -2.58
CA ILE A 351 -1.48 22.19 -2.26
C ILE A 351 -2.04 23.02 -1.12
N GLY A 352 -3.05 23.83 -1.42
CA GLY A 352 -3.75 24.62 -0.41
C GLY A 352 -4.12 23.68 0.73
N ARG A 353 -3.67 23.99 1.94
CA ARG A 353 -4.12 23.26 3.13
C ARG A 353 -5.61 23.60 3.27
N ASP A 354 -6.51 22.73 2.82
CA ASP A 354 -7.89 22.75 3.31
C ASP A 354 -7.86 22.09 4.70
N PRO A 355 -7.97 22.86 5.79
CA PRO A 355 -7.94 22.31 7.13
C PRO A 355 -9.10 21.32 7.36
N ALA A 356 -10.22 21.50 6.65
CA ALA A 356 -11.36 20.60 6.73
C ALA A 356 -11.08 19.25 6.04
N ALA A 357 -10.35 19.22 4.91
CA ALA A 357 -9.90 17.97 4.29
C ALA A 357 -8.92 17.21 5.19
N ILE A 358 -8.00 17.93 5.85
CA ILE A 358 -7.04 17.36 6.80
C ILE A 358 -7.76 16.82 8.04
N ALA A 359 -8.74 17.54 8.59
CA ALA A 359 -9.54 17.11 9.73
C ALA A 359 -10.41 15.88 9.40
N ARG A 360 -11.01 15.82 8.21
CA ARG A 360 -11.76 14.65 7.71
C ARG A 360 -10.86 13.42 7.58
N ALA A 361 -9.66 13.57 7.00
CA ALA A 361 -8.69 12.48 6.88
C ALA A 361 -8.20 11.96 8.24
N ARG A 362 -8.02 12.86 9.23
CA ARG A 362 -7.65 12.51 10.60
C ARG A 362 -8.79 11.83 11.38
N GLY A 363 -10.03 12.31 11.25
CA GLY A 363 -11.20 11.70 11.88
C GLY A 363 -11.42 10.24 11.44
N ALA A 364 -11.18 9.95 10.16
CA ALA A 364 -11.21 8.59 9.62
C ALA A 364 -10.05 7.69 10.11
N ALA A 365 -9.01 8.25 10.74
CA ALA A 365 -7.81 7.53 11.17
C ALA A 365 -7.86 7.05 12.64
N VAL A 366 -8.73 7.62 13.48
CA VAL A 366 -8.73 7.38 14.95
C VAL A 366 -9.49 6.12 15.33
N PHE A 367 -10.46 5.69 14.53
CA PHE A 367 -11.08 4.38 14.65
C PHE A 367 -11.02 3.73 13.28
N GLY A 368 -10.21 2.67 13.12
CA GLY A 368 -10.52 1.71 12.07
C GLY A 368 -11.96 1.29 12.33
N ALA A 369 -12.87 1.53 11.37
CA ALA A 369 -14.25 1.12 11.53
C ALA A 369 -14.23 -0.36 11.93
N LEU A 370 -14.79 -0.67 13.11
CA LEU A 370 -14.93 -2.04 13.53
C LEU A 370 -15.71 -2.76 12.43
N PRO A 371 -15.23 -3.90 11.90
CA PRO A 371 -15.99 -4.65 10.92
C PRO A 371 -17.41 -4.87 11.45
N LEU A 372 -18.44 -4.74 10.61
CA LEU A 372 -19.83 -4.96 11.04
C LEU A 372 -20.02 -6.35 11.70
N SER A 373 -19.19 -7.32 11.29
CA SER A 373 -19.10 -8.65 11.90
C SER A 373 -18.62 -8.64 13.35
N TRP A 374 -17.79 -7.68 13.75
CA TRP A 374 -17.37 -7.49 15.15
C TRP A 374 -18.47 -6.85 16.00
N LEU A 375 -19.22 -5.90 15.44
CA LEU A 375 -20.37 -5.31 16.12
C LEU A 375 -21.45 -6.36 16.40
N SER A 376 -21.76 -7.21 15.42
CA SER A 376 -22.67 -8.35 15.63
C SER A 376 -22.17 -9.30 16.72
N ARG A 377 -20.85 -9.58 16.76
CA ARG A 377 -20.24 -10.45 17.78
C ARG A 377 -20.25 -9.85 19.19
N TRP A 378 -20.37 -8.54 19.31
CA TRP A 378 -20.51 -7.81 20.57
C TRP A 378 -21.96 -7.52 20.95
N GLY A 379 -22.93 -8.10 20.23
CA GLY A 379 -24.35 -8.02 20.57
C GLY A 379 -25.06 -6.77 20.06
N PHE A 380 -24.44 -6.00 19.15
CA PHE A 380 -25.14 -4.96 18.41
C PHE A 380 -26.05 -5.61 17.36
N SER A 381 -27.33 -5.27 17.38
CA SER A 381 -28.29 -5.79 16.40
C SER A 381 -28.12 -5.06 15.07
N LEU A 382 -28.01 -5.81 13.96
CA LEU A 382 -28.01 -5.23 12.63
C LEU A 382 -29.35 -4.54 12.30
N ASP A 383 -30.43 -4.93 12.98
CA ASP A 383 -31.77 -4.33 12.80
C ASP A 383 -31.86 -2.92 13.42
N GLU A 384 -30.93 -2.54 14.30
CA GLU A 384 -30.79 -1.17 14.82
C GLU A 384 -30.04 -0.24 13.84
N LEU A 385 -29.39 -0.81 12.83
CA LEU A 385 -28.78 -0.06 11.74
C LEU A 385 -29.84 0.13 10.64
N SER A 386 -30.37 1.36 10.54
CA SER A 386 -31.39 1.79 9.58
C SER A 386 -31.25 1.14 8.19
N SER A 387 -32.35 0.61 7.65
CA SER A 387 -32.46 0.05 6.29
C SER A 387 -32.55 1.10 5.18
N ALA A 388 -32.69 2.39 5.52
CA ALA A 388 -32.48 3.46 4.56
C ALA A 388 -31.00 3.50 4.13
N PRO A 389 -30.65 3.85 2.87
CA PRO A 389 -29.26 3.89 2.43
C PRO A 389 -28.47 4.86 3.30
N VAL A 390 -27.64 4.32 4.20
CA VAL A 390 -26.65 5.07 4.96
C VAL A 390 -25.31 4.85 4.28
N GLY A 391 -24.97 5.79 3.41
CA GLY A 391 -23.75 5.81 2.60
C GLY A 391 -23.56 7.23 2.07
N THR A 392 -22.35 7.55 1.64
CA THR A 392 -21.90 8.91 1.24
C THR A 392 -22.81 9.65 0.26
N ASP A 393 -23.69 8.96 -0.43
CA ASP A 393 -24.60 9.51 -1.44
C ASP A 393 -25.71 10.39 -0.83
N ALA A 394 -26.11 10.17 0.43
CA ALA A 394 -27.09 11.04 1.11
C ALA A 394 -26.48 12.34 1.68
N LEU A 395 -25.16 12.37 1.91
CA LEU A 395 -24.45 13.56 2.41
C LEU A 395 -24.18 14.60 1.31
N GLU A 396 -24.21 14.21 0.04
CA GLU A 396 -24.03 15.13 -1.10
C GLU A 396 -25.19 16.14 -1.20
N THR A 397 -26.42 15.72 -0.86
CA THR A 397 -27.61 16.59 -0.88
C THR A 397 -27.64 17.56 0.30
N ALA A 398 -27.16 17.15 1.48
CA ALA A 398 -27.13 18.00 2.68
C ALA A 398 -25.97 19.02 2.68
N ALA A 399 -24.79 18.64 2.17
CA ALA A 399 -23.63 19.52 2.12
C ALA A 399 -23.79 20.68 1.12
N THR A 400 -24.59 20.48 0.06
CA THR A 400 -24.88 21.54 -0.93
C THR A 400 -25.76 22.64 -0.35
N ALA A 401 -26.56 22.37 0.69
CA ALA A 401 -27.44 23.35 1.33
C ALA A 401 -26.76 24.22 2.41
N ALA A 402 -25.57 23.83 2.90
CA ALA A 402 -24.91 24.50 4.03
C ALA A 402 -23.78 25.49 3.62
N GLY A 403 -23.53 25.65 2.32
CA GLY A 403 -22.38 26.40 1.78
C GLY A 403 -22.51 27.93 1.78
N GLU A 404 -23.64 28.52 2.14
CA GLU A 404 -23.87 29.98 2.00
C GLU A 404 -23.64 30.82 3.27
N ALA A 405 -23.35 30.23 4.43
CA ALA A 405 -23.47 31.00 5.68
C ALA A 405 -22.17 31.60 6.26
N TRP A 406 -20.97 31.01 6.12
CA TRP A 406 -19.84 31.40 6.97
C TRP A 406 -18.55 31.72 6.20
N ALA A 407 -18.14 32.99 6.26
CA ALA A 407 -16.80 33.44 5.93
C ALA A 407 -16.23 34.26 7.10
N PRO A 408 -15.05 33.92 7.62
CA PRO A 408 -14.23 34.88 8.36
C PRO A 408 -12.98 35.26 7.56
N THR A 409 -12.74 36.57 7.54
CA THR A 409 -11.56 37.26 7.00
C THR A 409 -10.38 37.10 7.97
N PHE A 410 -9.15 36.98 7.45
CA PHE A 410 -7.94 37.13 8.26
C PHE A 410 -7.03 38.21 7.67
N THR A 411 -6.66 39.18 8.51
CA THR A 411 -5.55 40.11 8.31
C THR A 411 -4.30 39.58 9.04
N GLN A 412 -3.14 39.76 8.41
CA GLN A 412 -1.82 39.40 8.92
C GLN A 412 -1.09 40.68 9.33
N ASP A 413 -0.40 40.68 10.47
CA ASP A 413 0.54 41.73 10.83
C ASP A 413 1.72 41.19 11.68
N GLY A 414 2.93 41.70 11.41
CA GLY A 414 3.96 41.95 12.44
C GLY A 414 5.12 40.96 12.69
N LYS A 415 6.18 41.09 11.88
CA LYS A 415 7.65 41.12 12.15
C LYS A 415 8.36 40.50 13.40
N ASP A 416 9.45 39.81 13.05
CA ASP A 416 10.85 39.82 13.53
C ASP A 416 11.30 39.27 14.93
N ASP A 417 12.08 38.18 14.84
CA ASP A 417 13.48 37.96 15.30
C ASP A 417 13.88 37.00 16.45
N GLU A 418 15.06 36.39 16.21
CA GLU A 418 15.95 35.53 17.01
C GLU A 418 15.65 34.02 17.15
N SER A 419 16.39 33.23 16.34
CA SER A 419 16.43 31.78 16.35
C SER A 419 17.68 31.26 17.08
N ALA A 420 17.49 30.31 18.02
CA ALA A 420 18.56 29.46 18.54
C ALA A 420 18.36 28.03 18.02
N ALA A 421 19.40 27.47 17.38
CA ALA A 421 19.40 26.11 16.86
C ALA A 421 19.78 25.10 17.95
N VAL A 422 19.05 23.98 18.01
CA VAL A 422 19.42 22.82 18.83
C VAL A 422 20.25 21.87 17.95
N ALA A 423 21.49 21.58 18.36
CA ALA A 423 22.25 20.46 17.80
C ALA A 423 21.83 19.17 18.52
N LEU A 424 21.30 18.21 17.75
CA LEU A 424 21.00 16.85 18.24
C LEU A 424 22.12 15.90 17.80
N ASP A 425 22.55 15.04 18.73
CA ASP A 425 23.45 13.92 18.44
C ASP A 425 22.71 12.88 17.58
N PRO A 426 23.17 12.59 16.34
CA PRO A 426 22.48 11.67 15.43
C PRO A 426 22.44 10.21 15.92
N ALA A 427 23.18 9.84 16.98
CA ALA A 427 23.20 8.47 17.48
C ALA A 427 21.99 8.10 18.38
N ALA A 428 21.24 9.08 18.89
CA ALA A 428 20.04 8.84 19.69
C ALA A 428 18.80 9.14 18.83
N GLY A 429 18.04 8.11 18.47
CA GLY A 429 16.81 8.22 17.67
C GLY A 429 15.71 9.03 18.35
N ALA A 430 15.87 10.35 18.42
CA ALA A 430 14.94 11.27 19.03
C ALA A 430 13.81 11.60 18.03
N MET A 431 12.58 11.32 18.44
CA MET A 431 11.40 11.76 17.69
C MET A 431 10.99 13.14 18.20
N VAL A 432 11.07 14.15 17.34
CA VAL A 432 10.70 15.53 17.65
C VAL A 432 9.34 15.85 17.05
N ARG A 433 8.37 16.26 17.89
CA ARG A 433 7.04 16.67 17.43
C ARG A 433 6.71 18.06 17.92
N ALA A 434 6.41 18.96 16.99
CA ALA A 434 5.83 20.26 17.29
C ALA A 434 4.32 20.11 17.47
N VAL A 435 3.78 20.59 18.59
CA VAL A 435 2.34 20.63 18.85
C VAL A 435 1.91 22.08 19.00
N ASP A 436 1.02 22.53 18.11
CA ASP A 436 0.33 23.80 18.24
C ASP A 436 -0.91 23.61 19.12
N THR A 437 -1.05 24.46 20.13
CA THR A 437 -2.25 24.53 20.98
C THR A 437 -3.23 25.57 20.46
N ALA A 438 -4.49 25.48 20.89
CA ALA A 438 -5.56 26.43 20.51
C ALA A 438 -5.24 27.90 20.86
N GLU A 439 -4.25 28.13 21.72
CA GLU A 439 -3.77 29.44 22.19
C GLU A 439 -2.50 29.92 21.45
N GLY A 440 -2.05 29.20 20.40
CA GLY A 440 -0.94 29.64 19.55
C GLY A 440 0.47 29.38 20.11
N ARG A 441 0.62 28.58 21.17
CA ARG A 441 1.94 28.18 21.68
C ARG A 441 2.40 26.87 21.04
N ALA A 442 3.63 26.88 20.52
CA ALA A 442 4.31 25.69 20.01
C ALA A 442 5.09 25.01 21.15
N TRP A 443 4.95 23.69 21.25
CA TRP A 443 5.73 22.84 22.15
C TRP A 443 6.60 21.88 21.35
N VAL A 444 7.84 21.70 21.79
CA VAL A 444 8.72 20.64 21.27
C VAL A 444 8.68 19.47 22.25
N LEU A 445 8.12 18.36 21.78
CA LEU A 445 8.20 17.07 22.46
C LEU A 445 9.34 16.27 21.85
N ALA A 446 10.38 16.01 22.64
CA ALA A 446 11.45 15.10 22.30
C ALA A 446 11.32 13.84 23.16
N SER A 447 11.21 12.68 22.52
CA SER A 447 11.24 11.38 23.20
C SER A 447 12.58 10.71 22.95
N VAL A 448 13.28 10.35 24.01
CA VAL A 448 14.54 9.57 23.97
C VAL A 448 14.35 8.38 24.92
N GLY A 449 14.15 7.18 24.36
CA GLY A 449 13.75 6.01 25.16
C GLY A 449 12.40 6.20 25.86
N LEU A 450 12.33 5.87 27.15
CA LEU A 450 11.13 6.01 27.99
C LEU A 450 10.93 7.43 28.58
N ALA A 451 11.87 8.35 28.33
CA ALA A 451 11.78 9.73 28.82
C ALA A 451 11.16 10.64 27.76
N THR A 452 10.13 11.40 28.15
CA THR A 452 9.54 12.46 27.34
C THR A 452 9.88 13.81 27.97
N VAL A 453 10.57 14.66 27.20
CA VAL A 453 10.82 16.05 27.60
C VAL A 453 9.94 16.96 26.76
N ALA A 454 9.18 17.83 27.43
CA ALA A 454 8.39 18.87 26.80
C ALA A 454 9.00 20.23 27.11
N ALA A 455 9.31 21.02 26.09
CA ALA A 455 9.77 22.39 26.24
C ALA A 455 8.83 23.34 25.48
N ALA A 456 8.46 24.45 26.13
CA ALA A 456 7.75 25.54 25.47
C ALA A 456 8.71 26.24 24.50
N VAL A 457 8.25 26.54 23.29
CA VAL A 457 9.01 27.38 22.36
C VAL A 457 8.88 28.82 22.86
N GLY A 458 9.81 29.20 23.75
CA GLY A 458 9.82 30.47 24.46
C GLY A 458 10.57 30.41 25.79
N GLY A 459 11.86 30.05 25.74
CA GLY A 459 12.86 30.39 26.76
C GLY A 459 12.69 29.83 28.19
N ALA A 460 12.95 28.54 28.39
CA ALA A 460 13.74 28.00 29.52
C ALA A 460 13.84 26.47 29.39
N ALA A 461 15.06 25.92 29.47
CA ALA A 461 15.28 24.48 29.60
C ALA A 461 15.45 24.12 31.08
N CYS A 462 14.77 23.08 31.55
CA CYS A 462 15.08 22.44 32.83
C CYS A 462 15.69 21.06 32.57
N ALA A 463 16.86 20.81 33.17
CA ALA A 463 17.41 19.47 33.26
C ALA A 463 16.62 18.69 34.34
N VAL A 464 16.19 17.48 34.03
CA VAL A 464 15.51 16.58 34.97
C VAL A 464 16.37 15.33 35.12
N GLU A 465 16.76 14.99 36.35
CA GLU A 465 17.55 13.78 36.58
C GLU A 465 16.71 12.49 36.39
N PRO A 466 17.32 11.39 35.91
CA PRO A 466 16.65 10.11 35.80
C PRO A 466 16.04 9.67 37.13
N GLY A 467 14.70 9.49 37.15
CA GLY A 467 13.95 9.06 38.33
C GLY A 467 13.26 10.17 39.12
N ALA A 468 13.39 11.44 38.73
CA ALA A 468 12.65 12.52 39.36
C ALA A 468 11.15 12.48 39.00
N VAL A 469 10.29 12.57 40.01
CA VAL A 469 8.83 12.74 39.84
C VAL A 469 8.54 14.21 39.56
N VAL A 470 8.19 14.53 38.32
CA VAL A 470 7.74 15.88 37.94
C VAL A 470 6.26 16.02 38.26
N VAL A 471 5.92 16.86 39.24
CA VAL A 471 4.54 17.23 39.55
C VAL A 471 4.23 18.56 38.88
N LEU A 472 3.41 18.53 37.84
CA LEU A 472 2.86 19.74 37.24
C LEU A 472 1.74 20.27 38.14
N ARG A 473 1.89 21.50 38.64
CA ARG A 473 0.80 22.22 39.31
C ARG A 473 0.39 23.40 38.45
N ASP A 474 -0.90 23.51 38.18
CA ASP A 474 -1.50 24.77 37.76
C ASP A 474 -1.43 25.72 38.96
N GLU A 475 -0.56 26.74 38.88
CA GLU A 475 -0.69 27.92 39.73
C GLU A 475 -1.31 29.04 38.90
N GLU A 476 -2.58 29.28 39.17
CA GLU A 476 -3.26 30.52 38.77
C GLU A 476 -2.66 31.66 39.60
N ARG A 477 -1.69 32.39 39.05
CA ARG A 477 -1.21 33.64 39.66
C ARG A 477 -2.29 34.71 39.49
N ALA A 478 -3.08 34.92 40.54
CA ALA A 478 -3.82 36.16 40.73
C ALA A 478 -2.82 37.33 40.85
N GLY A 479 -3.13 38.41 40.15
CA GLY A 479 -2.18 39.45 39.77
C GLY A 479 -1.57 40.31 40.88
N GLY A 480 -0.53 41.02 40.43
CA GLY A 480 0.06 42.22 41.03
C GLY A 480 0.77 42.98 39.92
#